data_AF-A0A358PYR6-F1
#
_entry.id   AF-A0A358PYR6-F1
#
_cell.length_a   1.000
_cell.length_b   1.000
_cell.length_c   1.000
_cell.angle_alpha   90.00
_cell.angle_beta   90.00
_cell.angle_gamma   90.00
#
_symmetry.space_group_name_H-M   'P 1'
#
loop_
_entity.id
_entity.type
_entity.pdbx_description
1 polymer ?
#
loop_
_entity_poly.entity_id
_entity_poly.type
_entity_poly.pdbx_seq_one_letter_code
_entity_poly.pdbx_strand_id
1 'polypeptide(L)'
;MIIGNKSEFAIEYELAADYGGVWMFGMICYYIKGKQIGDYELGTSLRDVMFHIHKKIRDNGKRIHEELFHLSKFDLFNRLNEVLYGYKDSEYEEVGLKEMWARFDIVPRVDIFDESKVFLVEDKNQSRIVFKEGLSQGLRGIHEAYITKGAFDRVIFETYKQLDNIYDLELMKQP
;
A
#
# COMPACT_ATOMS: atom_id res chain seq x y z
N MET A 1 17.00 1.56 -2.61
CA MET A 1 16.94 0.70 -1.40
C MET A 1 15.77 -0.25 -1.51
N ILE A 2 15.93 -1.52 -1.13
CA ILE A 2 14.85 -2.51 -1.09
C ILE A 2 14.66 -2.97 0.35
N ILE A 3 13.41 -2.93 0.84
CA ILE A 3 13.01 -3.43 2.16
C ILE A 3 12.01 -4.56 1.97
N GLY A 4 12.31 -5.73 2.52
CA GLY A 4 11.51 -6.95 2.35
C GLY A 4 12.06 -7.88 1.27
N ASN A 5 11.21 -8.73 0.73
CA ASN A 5 11.57 -9.71 -0.30
C ASN A 5 10.63 -9.56 -1.51
N LYS A 6 11.19 -9.22 -2.69
CA LYS A 6 10.41 -9.03 -3.91
C LYS A 6 9.57 -10.27 -4.28
N SER A 7 10.01 -11.48 -3.94
CA SER A 7 9.24 -12.72 -4.17
C SER A 7 8.07 -12.94 -3.20
N GLU A 8 7.89 -12.06 -2.22
CA GLU A 8 6.81 -12.08 -1.24
C GLU A 8 6.10 -10.72 -1.24
N PHE A 9 6.66 -9.79 -0.47
CA PHE A 9 6.29 -8.38 -0.43
C PHE A 9 7.55 -7.57 -0.15
N ALA A 10 7.77 -6.52 -0.94
CA ALA A 10 8.84 -5.57 -0.70
C ALA A 10 8.41 -4.16 -1.07
N ILE A 11 9.13 -3.19 -0.54
CA ILE A 11 9.09 -1.81 -0.99
C ILE A 11 10.47 -1.47 -1.52
N GLU A 12 10.51 -0.89 -2.72
CA GLU A 12 11.73 -0.33 -3.28
C GLU A 12 11.56 1.17 -3.36
N TYR A 13 12.55 1.92 -2.87
CA TYR A 13 12.57 3.37 -3.00
C TYR A 13 13.99 3.90 -3.20
N GLU A 14 14.10 5.06 -3.82
CA GLU A 14 15.37 5.76 -4.03
C GLU A 14 15.16 7.27 -3.87
N LEU A 15 16.06 7.93 -3.15
CA LEU A 15 16.09 9.40 -3.09
C LEU A 15 16.73 9.93 -4.39
N ALA A 16 16.16 11.00 -4.95
CA ALA A 16 16.79 11.71 -6.05
C ALA A 16 18.13 12.33 -5.60
N ALA A 17 19.03 12.58 -6.56
CA ALA A 17 20.32 13.22 -6.26
C ALA A 17 20.16 14.59 -5.58
N ASP A 18 19.14 15.35 -6.02
CA ASP A 18 18.66 16.56 -5.35
C ASP A 18 17.27 16.31 -4.78
N TYR A 19 17.21 15.60 -3.65
CA TYR A 19 15.95 15.22 -3.00
C TYR A 19 15.29 16.38 -2.24
N GLY A 20 15.81 17.61 -2.36
CA GLY A 20 15.17 18.81 -1.79
C GLY A 20 15.10 18.83 -0.25
N GLY A 21 16.04 18.19 0.44
CA GLY A 21 16.08 18.13 1.90
C GLY A 21 14.82 17.46 2.47
N VAL A 22 14.07 18.17 3.32
CA VAL A 22 12.85 17.65 3.98
C VAL A 22 11.74 17.22 3.02
N TRP A 23 11.77 17.65 1.75
CA TRP A 23 10.79 17.21 0.76
C TRP A 23 11.02 15.75 0.33
N MET A 24 12.26 15.26 0.44
CA MET A 24 12.65 13.87 0.18
C MET A 24 12.14 13.38 -1.17
N PHE A 25 12.36 14.15 -2.24
CA PHE A 25 11.97 13.73 -3.58
C PHE A 25 12.71 12.48 -4.01
N GLY A 26 11.99 11.55 -4.64
CA GLY A 26 12.52 10.25 -5.00
C GLY A 26 11.51 9.38 -5.74
N MET A 27 11.81 8.10 -5.86
CA MET A 27 10.95 7.10 -6.50
C MET A 27 10.59 6.04 -5.46
N ILE A 28 9.39 5.46 -5.55
CA ILE A 28 8.98 4.34 -4.70
C ILE A 28 7.97 3.46 -5.40
N CYS A 29 8.05 2.15 -5.19
CA CYS A 29 7.06 1.19 -5.65
C CYS A 29 6.92 0.04 -4.66
N TYR A 30 5.82 -0.70 -4.78
CA TYR A 30 5.64 -1.97 -4.08
C TYR A 30 6.00 -3.12 -5.01
N TYR A 31 6.49 -4.21 -4.43
CA TYR A 31 6.57 -5.51 -5.09
C TYR A 31 5.65 -6.49 -4.39
N ILE A 32 4.78 -7.14 -5.16
CA ILE A 32 3.88 -8.19 -4.69
C ILE A 32 4.15 -9.42 -5.53
N LYS A 33 4.79 -10.46 -4.94
CA LYS A 33 5.20 -11.67 -5.67
C LYS A 33 5.96 -11.38 -6.98
N GLY A 34 6.87 -10.41 -6.93
CA GLY A 34 7.72 -10.00 -8.06
C GLY A 34 7.07 -9.00 -9.01
N LYS A 35 5.77 -8.73 -8.88
CA LYS A 35 5.07 -7.71 -9.66
C LYS A 35 5.25 -6.34 -9.03
N GLN A 36 5.78 -5.40 -9.80
CA GLN A 36 5.89 -4.00 -9.40
C GLN A 36 4.52 -3.32 -9.46
N ILE A 37 4.16 -2.61 -8.40
CA ILE A 37 2.95 -1.80 -8.29
C ILE A 37 3.34 -0.37 -8.00
N GLY A 38 2.71 0.57 -8.71
CA GLY A 38 3.08 1.98 -8.71
C GLY A 38 4.09 2.29 -9.80
N ASP A 39 3.99 3.51 -10.33
CA ASP A 39 4.86 3.99 -11.39
C ASP A 39 6.21 4.46 -10.80
N TYR A 40 7.23 3.60 -10.91
CA TYR A 40 8.55 3.87 -10.36
C TYR A 40 9.34 4.89 -11.19
N GLU A 41 8.93 5.15 -12.44
CA GLU A 41 9.57 6.14 -13.31
C GLU A 41 9.07 7.56 -12.99
N LEU A 42 7.91 7.67 -12.32
CA LEU A 42 7.39 8.92 -11.82
C LEU A 42 7.99 9.22 -10.43
N GLY A 43 8.69 10.35 -10.32
CA GLY A 43 9.15 10.84 -9.03
C GLY A 43 8.00 11.33 -8.16
N THR A 44 8.13 11.18 -6.84
CA THR A 44 7.15 11.64 -5.84
C THR A 44 7.85 12.14 -4.58
N SER A 45 7.07 12.68 -3.64
CA SER A 45 7.51 13.11 -2.31
C SER A 45 7.53 11.91 -1.35
N LEU A 46 8.71 11.39 -1.02
CA LEU A 46 8.81 10.28 -0.05
C LEU A 46 8.38 10.70 1.36
N ARG A 47 8.42 12.00 1.68
CA ARG A 47 7.85 12.55 2.91
C ARG A 47 6.33 12.36 2.96
N ASP A 48 5.64 12.65 1.87
CA ASP A 48 4.18 12.51 1.85
C ASP A 48 3.80 11.02 1.93
N VAL A 49 4.54 10.17 1.20
CA VAL A 49 4.44 8.72 1.34
C VAL A 49 4.64 8.26 2.79
N MET A 50 5.69 8.74 3.47
CA MET A 50 5.97 8.44 4.87
C MET A 50 4.77 8.79 5.77
N PHE A 51 4.16 9.98 5.61
CA PHE A 51 2.97 10.36 6.37
C PHE A 51 1.75 9.48 6.08
N HIS A 52 1.57 9.07 4.82
CA HIS A 52 0.52 8.12 4.45
C HIS A 52 0.75 6.75 5.06
N ILE A 53 1.98 6.25 5.00
CA ILE A 53 2.38 4.96 5.57
C ILE A 53 2.21 4.96 7.10
N HIS A 54 2.59 6.04 7.79
CA HIS A 54 2.44 6.15 9.24
C HIS A 54 0.98 5.93 9.68
N LYS A 55 -0.01 6.40 8.90
CA LYS A 55 -1.42 6.12 9.16
C LYS A 55 -1.74 4.62 9.02
N LYS A 56 -1.19 3.94 8.00
CA LYS A 56 -1.42 2.50 7.76
C LYS A 56 -0.80 1.60 8.82
N ILE A 57 0.28 2.03 9.48
CA ILE A 57 0.89 1.29 10.60
C ILE A 57 -0.09 1.11 11.77
N ARG A 58 -1.02 2.06 11.97
CA ARG A 58 -2.04 1.97 13.03
C ARG A 58 -3.01 0.80 12.83
N ASP A 59 -3.07 0.26 11.62
CA ASP A 59 -3.92 -0.86 11.22
C ASP A 59 -3.16 -2.21 11.21
N ASN A 60 -1.89 -2.22 11.59
CA ASN A 60 -1.10 -3.46 11.68
C ASN A 60 -1.77 -4.47 12.62
N GLY A 61 -1.85 -5.73 12.17
CA GLY A 61 -2.52 -6.82 12.86
C GLY A 61 -4.06 -6.72 12.91
N LYS A 62 -4.67 -5.70 12.29
CA LYS A 62 -6.13 -5.47 12.33
C LYS A 62 -6.85 -5.86 11.03
N ARG A 63 -6.18 -6.57 10.13
CA ARG A 63 -6.71 -6.91 8.79
C ARG A 63 -7.33 -8.30 8.71
N ILE A 64 -7.52 -8.98 9.84
CA ILE A 64 -8.25 -10.25 9.89
C ILE A 64 -9.72 -9.99 9.57
N HIS A 65 -10.25 -10.69 8.56
CA HIS A 65 -11.67 -10.63 8.22
C HIS A 65 -12.13 -11.89 7.48
N GLU A 66 -12.76 -12.81 8.21
CA GLU A 66 -13.06 -14.16 7.71
C GLU A 66 -13.92 -14.16 6.44
N GLU A 67 -15.01 -13.39 6.40
CA GLU A 67 -15.92 -13.38 5.23
C GLU A 67 -15.20 -12.88 3.97
N LEU A 68 -14.66 -11.66 4.03
CA LEU A 68 -13.89 -11.07 2.92
C LEU A 68 -12.74 -11.98 2.47
N PHE A 69 -12.05 -12.64 3.40
CA PHE A 69 -10.92 -13.51 3.06
C PHE A 69 -11.34 -14.69 2.14
N HIS A 70 -12.54 -15.23 2.33
CA HIS A 70 -13.04 -16.41 1.62
C HIS A 70 -13.83 -16.10 0.33
N LEU A 71 -14.09 -14.83 0.05
CA LEU A 71 -14.72 -14.43 -1.21
C LEU A 71 -13.88 -14.81 -2.44
N SER A 72 -14.51 -14.90 -3.61
CA SER A 72 -13.76 -14.98 -4.85
C SER A 72 -12.89 -13.73 -5.01
N LYS A 73 -11.79 -13.84 -5.75
CA LYS A 73 -10.89 -12.70 -6.01
C LYS A 73 -11.64 -11.48 -6.57
N PHE A 74 -12.58 -11.74 -7.49
CA PHE A 74 -13.37 -10.69 -8.13
C PHE A 74 -14.34 -10.05 -7.14
N ASP A 75 -15.05 -10.85 -6.34
CA ASP A 75 -16.01 -10.34 -5.36
C ASP A 75 -15.30 -9.55 -4.26
N LEU A 76 -14.18 -10.06 -3.74
CA LEU A 76 -13.37 -9.36 -2.75
C LEU A 76 -12.90 -8.00 -3.26
N PHE A 77 -12.30 -7.98 -4.46
CA PHE A 77 -11.79 -6.75 -5.04
C PHE A 77 -12.91 -5.76 -5.32
N ASN A 78 -13.99 -6.19 -5.98
CA ASN A 78 -15.10 -5.30 -6.35
C ASN A 78 -15.80 -4.75 -5.11
N ARG A 79 -16.08 -5.59 -4.11
CA ARG A 79 -16.73 -5.17 -2.86
C ARG A 79 -15.92 -4.11 -2.13
N LEU A 80 -14.61 -4.32 -1.95
CA LEU A 80 -13.74 -3.33 -1.32
C LEU A 80 -13.60 -2.07 -2.19
N ASN A 81 -13.49 -2.23 -3.50
CA ASN A 81 -13.37 -1.11 -4.42
C ASN A 81 -14.62 -0.23 -4.43
N GLU A 82 -15.82 -0.83 -4.44
CA GLU A 82 -17.09 -0.11 -4.38
C GLU A 82 -17.25 0.67 -3.09
N VAL A 83 -16.96 0.06 -1.94
CA VAL A 83 -17.07 0.75 -0.63
C VAL A 83 -16.07 1.90 -0.50
N LEU A 84 -14.87 1.75 -1.04
CA LEU A 84 -13.78 2.70 -0.81
C LEU A 84 -13.64 3.78 -1.90
N TYR A 85 -14.10 3.49 -3.11
CA TYR A 85 -13.91 4.34 -4.29
C TYR A 85 -15.16 4.47 -5.16
N GLY A 86 -16.22 3.69 -4.91
CA GLY A 86 -17.48 3.78 -5.62
C GLY A 86 -18.26 5.05 -5.27
N TYR A 87 -19.30 5.30 -6.06
CA TYR A 87 -20.29 6.32 -5.72
C TYR A 87 -21.14 5.83 -4.53
N LYS A 88 -21.67 6.80 -3.75
CA LYS A 88 -22.65 6.53 -2.69
C LYS A 88 -23.75 5.62 -3.25
N ASP A 89 -24.18 4.62 -2.48
CA ASP A 89 -25.17 3.57 -2.84
C ASP A 89 -24.58 2.15 -3.06
N SER A 90 -23.36 1.85 -2.61
CA SER A 90 -22.95 0.44 -2.48
C SER A 90 -23.82 -0.25 -1.42
N GLU A 91 -24.34 -1.44 -1.70
CA GLU A 91 -25.08 -2.26 -0.72
C GLU A 91 -24.20 -2.60 0.52
N TYR A 92 -22.88 -2.44 0.39
CA TYR A 92 -21.91 -2.69 1.45
C TYR A 92 -21.41 -1.41 2.16
N GLU A 93 -21.93 -0.22 1.84
CA GLU A 93 -21.43 1.04 2.41
C GLU A 93 -21.57 1.08 3.94
N GLU A 94 -22.75 0.74 4.46
CA GLU A 94 -23.00 0.76 5.91
C GLU A 94 -22.12 -0.24 6.67
N VAL A 95 -22.04 -1.48 6.17
CA VAL A 95 -21.20 -2.51 6.79
C VAL A 95 -19.72 -2.13 6.70
N GLY A 96 -19.28 -1.59 5.57
CA GLY A 96 -17.90 -1.19 5.36
C GLY A 96 -17.45 -0.03 6.27
N LEU A 97 -18.34 0.92 6.54
CA LEU A 97 -18.10 1.99 7.51
C LEU A 97 -18.07 1.45 8.94
N LYS A 98 -19.07 0.67 9.33
CA LYS A 98 -19.18 0.08 10.68
C LYS A 98 -17.99 -0.80 11.01
N GLU A 99 -17.54 -1.58 10.04
CA GLU A 99 -16.43 -2.50 10.19
C GLU A 99 -15.08 -1.86 9.85
N MET A 100 -15.03 -0.59 9.41
CA MET A 100 -13.82 0.17 9.12
C MET A 100 -12.96 -0.40 7.97
N TRP A 101 -13.57 -0.76 6.84
CA TRP A 101 -12.90 -1.43 5.71
C TRP A 101 -11.77 -0.62 5.03
N ALA A 102 -11.63 0.68 5.34
CA ALA A 102 -10.52 1.51 4.87
C ALA A 102 -9.13 0.97 5.28
N ARG A 103 -9.05 0.15 6.32
CA ARG A 103 -7.80 -0.51 6.76
C ARG A 103 -7.25 -1.54 5.77
N PHE A 104 -8.11 -2.06 4.89
CA PHE A 104 -7.72 -3.07 3.90
C PHE A 104 -7.03 -2.45 2.69
N ASP A 105 -7.29 -1.18 2.39
CA ASP A 105 -6.53 -0.41 1.39
C ASP A 105 -5.11 -0.15 1.90
N ILE A 106 -4.11 -0.75 1.25
CA ILE A 106 -2.71 -0.68 1.67
C ILE A 106 -1.85 0.25 0.82
N VAL A 107 -2.46 0.92 -0.15
CA VAL A 107 -1.79 1.86 -1.04
C VAL A 107 -1.73 3.25 -0.39
N PRO A 108 -0.58 3.95 -0.41
CA PRO A 108 -0.53 5.35 -0.04
C PRO A 108 -1.20 6.19 -1.12
N ARG A 109 -1.94 7.23 -0.73
CA ARG A 109 -2.65 8.11 -1.68
C ARG A 109 -1.70 9.18 -2.20
N VAL A 110 -0.82 8.76 -3.10
CA VAL A 110 0.10 9.62 -3.85
C VAL A 110 -0.01 9.28 -5.33
N ASP A 111 0.33 10.25 -6.17
CA ASP A 111 0.20 10.24 -7.63
C ASP A 111 0.72 8.96 -8.31
N ILE A 112 1.90 8.48 -7.92
CA ILE A 112 2.51 7.27 -8.47
C ILE A 112 1.67 6.00 -8.29
N PHE A 113 0.69 6.02 -7.40
CA PHE A 113 -0.19 4.90 -7.10
C PHE A 113 -1.66 5.16 -7.48
N ASP A 114 -2.01 6.30 -8.07
CA ASP A 114 -3.41 6.71 -8.28
C ASP A 114 -4.22 5.68 -9.07
N GLU A 115 -3.62 5.09 -10.09
CA GLU A 115 -4.24 4.07 -10.93
C GLU A 115 -4.25 2.67 -10.29
N SER A 116 -3.43 2.47 -9.26
CA SER A 116 -3.33 1.19 -8.57
C SER A 116 -4.38 1.08 -7.46
N LYS A 117 -4.90 -0.12 -7.28
CA LYS A 117 -5.75 -0.48 -6.13
C LYS A 117 -5.21 -1.77 -5.55
N VAL A 118 -4.84 -1.77 -4.27
CA VAL A 118 -4.27 -2.93 -3.59
C VAL A 118 -4.96 -3.08 -2.24
N PHE A 119 -5.60 -4.22 -2.06
CA PHE A 119 -6.30 -4.57 -0.84
C PHE A 119 -5.64 -5.77 -0.16
N LEU A 120 -5.46 -5.69 1.15
CA LEU A 120 -4.92 -6.75 1.99
C LEU A 120 -5.96 -7.18 3.01
N VAL A 121 -6.31 -8.48 3.00
CA VAL A 121 -7.15 -9.12 4.01
C VAL A 121 -6.42 -10.33 4.56
N GLU A 122 -6.61 -10.65 5.84
CA GLU A 122 -5.96 -11.76 6.51
C GLU A 122 -6.98 -12.76 7.07
N ASP A 123 -6.55 -14.01 7.19
CA ASP A 123 -7.19 -15.00 8.05
C ASP A 123 -6.30 -15.26 9.28
N LYS A 124 -6.51 -16.38 9.97
CA LYS A 124 -5.66 -16.76 11.12
C LYS A 124 -4.21 -17.06 10.72
N ASN A 125 -3.96 -17.56 9.52
CA ASN A 125 -2.72 -18.20 9.10
C ASN A 125 -1.92 -17.42 8.04
N GLN A 126 -2.58 -16.61 7.21
CA GLN A 126 -1.97 -16.01 6.03
C GLN A 126 -2.60 -14.66 5.67
N SER A 127 -1.88 -13.92 4.84
CA SER A 127 -2.30 -12.66 4.25
C SER A 127 -2.63 -12.88 2.77
N ARG A 128 -3.77 -12.35 2.33
CA ARG A 128 -4.20 -12.37 0.94
C ARG A 128 -4.26 -10.95 0.41
N ILE A 129 -3.54 -10.69 -0.68
CA ILE A 129 -3.56 -9.42 -1.39
C ILE A 129 -4.32 -9.60 -2.69
N VAL A 130 -5.29 -8.73 -2.96
CA VAL A 130 -5.92 -8.59 -4.28
C VAL A 130 -5.63 -7.20 -4.83
N PHE A 131 -5.30 -7.12 -6.11
CA PHE A 131 -4.84 -5.87 -6.69
C PHE A 131 -5.11 -5.74 -8.17
N LYS A 132 -5.14 -4.48 -8.61
CA LYS A 132 -5.19 -4.07 -10.00
C LYS A 132 -4.08 -3.06 -10.23
N GLU A 133 -3.21 -3.37 -11.19
CA GLU A 133 -2.16 -2.48 -11.68
C GLU A 133 -2.78 -1.36 -12.54
N GLY A 134 -2.08 -0.22 -12.65
CA GLY A 134 -2.55 0.91 -13.44
C GLY A 134 -2.62 0.61 -14.95
N LEU A 135 -3.42 1.40 -15.68
CA LEU A 135 -3.55 1.27 -17.14
C LEU A 135 -2.22 1.57 -17.84
N SER A 136 -1.41 2.47 -17.28
CA SER A 136 -0.07 2.78 -17.78
C SER A 136 0.89 1.59 -17.73
N GLN A 137 0.63 0.60 -16.88
CA GLN A 137 1.49 -0.57 -16.67
C GLN A 137 1.14 -1.77 -17.57
N GLY A 138 0.19 -1.61 -18.50
CA GLY A 138 -0.08 -2.56 -19.59
C GLY A 138 -0.74 -3.89 -19.20
N LEU A 139 -0.93 -4.17 -17.91
CA LEU A 139 -1.59 -5.37 -17.40
C LEU A 139 -3.09 -5.13 -17.21
N ARG A 140 -3.90 -6.07 -17.70
CA ARG A 140 -5.37 -6.00 -17.63
C ARG A 140 -5.89 -7.07 -16.68
N GLY A 141 -6.53 -6.66 -15.60
CA GLY A 141 -7.32 -7.57 -14.76
C GLY A 141 -7.05 -7.41 -13.25
N ILE A 142 -7.77 -8.22 -12.48
CA ILE A 142 -7.59 -8.32 -11.03
C ILE A 142 -6.67 -9.51 -10.74
N HIS A 143 -5.62 -9.26 -9.98
CA HIS A 143 -4.62 -10.22 -9.55
C HIS A 143 -4.77 -10.56 -8.07
N GLU A 144 -4.25 -11.71 -7.66
CA GLU A 144 -4.17 -12.10 -6.25
C GLU A 144 -2.81 -12.71 -5.92
N ALA A 145 -2.44 -12.57 -4.66
CA ALA A 145 -1.23 -13.14 -4.10
C ALA A 145 -1.45 -13.51 -2.63
N TYR A 146 -0.82 -14.60 -2.19
CA TYR A 146 -0.77 -14.99 -0.79
C TYR A 146 0.63 -14.78 -0.25
N ILE A 147 0.75 -14.07 0.87
CA ILE A 147 2.02 -13.79 1.55
C ILE A 147 1.96 -14.24 3.00
N THR A 148 3.13 -14.34 3.65
CA THR A 148 3.19 -14.66 5.07
C THR A 148 2.45 -13.60 5.87
N LYS A 149 1.68 -14.04 6.86
CA LYS A 149 0.97 -13.14 7.77
C LYS A 149 1.92 -12.14 8.41
N GLY A 150 1.55 -10.86 8.39
CA GLY A 150 2.37 -9.76 8.93
C GLY A 150 3.60 -9.40 8.09
N ALA A 151 3.85 -10.02 6.93
CA ALA A 151 4.94 -9.62 6.05
C ALA A 151 4.79 -8.17 5.57
N PHE A 152 3.56 -7.77 5.20
CA PHE A 152 3.24 -6.38 4.88
C PHE A 152 3.53 -5.44 6.05
N ASP A 153 3.00 -5.75 7.24
CA ASP A 153 3.12 -4.92 8.45
C ASP A 153 4.58 -4.69 8.87
N ARG A 154 5.42 -5.72 8.74
CA ARG A 154 6.86 -5.61 9.01
C ARG A 154 7.53 -4.70 7.99
N VAL A 155 7.31 -4.93 6.70
CA VAL A 155 7.96 -4.14 5.63
C VAL A 155 7.52 -2.68 5.70
N ILE A 156 6.23 -2.42 5.91
CA ILE A 156 5.70 -1.06 5.96
C ILE A 156 6.24 -0.29 7.17
N PHE A 157 6.40 -0.95 8.32
CA PHE A 157 6.97 -0.36 9.52
C PHE A 157 8.47 -0.05 9.35
N GLU A 158 9.25 -0.96 8.78
CA GLU A 158 10.67 -0.72 8.53
C GLU A 158 10.89 0.39 7.50
N THR A 159 10.09 0.44 6.42
CA THR A 159 10.12 1.55 5.46
C THR A 159 9.82 2.88 6.13
N TYR A 160 8.79 2.95 6.98
CA TYR A 160 8.50 4.15 7.74
C TYR A 160 9.69 4.60 8.58
N LYS A 161 10.28 3.70 9.37
CA LYS A 161 11.44 4.05 10.22
C LYS A 161 12.62 4.61 9.44
N GLN A 162 12.88 4.06 8.24
CA GLN A 162 13.97 4.56 7.40
C GLN A 162 13.67 5.96 6.86
N LEU A 163 12.45 6.19 6.36
CA LEU A 163 12.05 7.51 5.85
C LEU A 163 11.96 8.56 6.96
N ASP A 164 11.44 8.20 8.14
CA ASP A 164 11.31 9.06 9.32
C ASP A 164 12.69 9.53 9.83
N ASN A 165 13.66 8.61 9.86
CA ASN A 165 15.04 8.95 10.21
C ASN A 165 15.68 9.91 9.20
N ILE A 166 15.44 9.74 7.91
CA ILE A 166 15.92 10.69 6.88
C ILE A 166 15.27 12.06 7.10
N TYR A 167 13.95 12.08 7.32
CA TYR A 167 13.18 13.30 7.54
C TYR A 167 13.70 14.09 8.75
N ASP A 168 13.91 13.43 9.89
CA ASP A 168 14.42 14.05 11.11
C ASP A 168 15.82 14.65 10.92
N LEU A 169 16.72 13.92 10.24
CA LEU A 169 18.06 14.41 9.93
C LEU A 169 18.04 15.65 9.05
N GLU A 170 17.13 15.73 8.07
CA GLU A 170 16.96 16.92 7.24
C GLU A 170 16.31 18.08 7.99
N LEU A 171 15.38 17.79 8.90
CA LEU A 171 14.72 18.80 9.72
C LEU A 171 15.73 19.49 10.66
N MET A 172 16.68 18.75 11.24
CA MET A 172 17.74 19.30 12.09
C MET A 172 18.76 20.19 11.35
N LYS A 173 18.82 20.08 10.01
CA LYS A 173 19.71 20.92 9.18
C LYS A 173 19.07 22.25 8.81
N GLN A 174 17.77 22.43 9.06
CA GLN A 174 17.10 23.69 8.79
C GLN A 174 17.51 24.73 9.85
N PRO A 175 17.88 25.96 9.42
CA PRO A 175 18.32 27.02 10.31
C PRO A 175 17.21 27.60 11.19
#